data_AF-G0NVD6-F1
#
_entry.id   AF-G0NVD6-F1
#
_cell.length_a   1.000
_cell.length_b   1.000
_cell.length_c   1.000
_cell.angle_alpha   90.00
_cell.angle_beta   90.00
_cell.angle_gamma   90.00
#
_symmetry.space_group_name_H-M   'P 1'
#
loop_
_entity.id
_entity.type
_entity.pdbx_description
1 polymer ?
#
loop_
_entity_poly.entity_id
_entity_poly.type
_entity_poly.pdbx_seq_one_letter_code
_entity_poly.pdbx_strand_id
1 'polypeptide(L)'
;MEQKEIIEMLKQKLQEKEEELLKKNTVIEVLEAEKEVIQQENQENKEKIKELEEKLQTVKPATSTMSTQAMELPAPVIDLSENAKDALFTLLNVRNTLKTENPMQKIQEVADRLSENSCDKQTQITATCEVKLFERKANFYINAVNSHIKWVLVQSTLPSNWDPCLPEFPAYSQKFQAAYKSILKSDPPKICETLLKAPLEELEDTECVICSDDMESFEGTLKCEKCKRRYHDGCIKNWFKVKRTCPMCNESMLDEEEFPQLS
;
A
#
# COMPACT_ATOMS: atom_id res chain seq x y z
N MET A 1 14.92 65.39 8.86
CA MET A 1 14.24 64.57 7.81
C MET A 1 14.83 63.18 7.82
N GLU A 2 16.15 63.06 7.72
CA GLU A 2 16.91 61.80 7.68
C GLU A 2 16.64 60.83 8.85
N GLN A 3 16.55 61.29 10.09
CA GLN A 3 16.26 60.40 11.24
C GLN A 3 14.89 59.72 11.13
N LYS A 4 13.89 60.40 10.56
CA LYS A 4 12.53 59.88 10.42
C LYS A 4 12.49 58.78 9.35
N GLU A 5 13.22 58.97 8.25
CA GLU A 5 13.39 57.97 7.18
C GLU A 5 14.18 56.75 7.66
N ILE A 6 15.24 56.95 8.46
CA ILE A 6 16.01 55.84 9.05
C ILE A 6 15.12 54.99 9.98
N ILE A 7 14.29 55.63 10.81
CA ILE A 7 13.37 54.93 11.71
C ILE A 7 12.33 54.12 10.91
N GLU A 8 11.78 54.68 9.83
CA GLU A 8 10.82 53.99 8.98
C GLU A 8 11.44 52.76 8.29
N MET A 9 12.65 52.90 7.77
CA MET A 9 13.40 51.80 7.16
C MET A 9 13.74 50.69 8.17
N LEU A 10 14.10 51.06 9.41
CA LEU A 10 14.35 50.08 10.47
C LEU A 10 13.08 49.33 10.88
N LYS A 11 11.92 49.99 10.90
CA LYS A 11 10.63 49.35 11.16
C LYS A 11 10.26 48.35 10.08
N GLN A 12 10.44 48.69 8.80
CA GLN A 12 10.23 47.75 7.69
C GLN A 12 11.13 46.53 7.81
N LYS A 13 12.43 46.72 8.06
CA LYS A 13 13.36 45.61 8.27
C LYS A 13 13.01 44.76 9.48
N LEU A 14 12.51 45.36 10.56
CA LEU A 14 12.06 44.63 11.73
C LEU A 14 10.86 43.76 11.38
N GLN A 15 9.87 44.31 10.68
CA GLN A 15 8.69 43.56 10.24
C GLN A 15 9.05 42.40 9.30
N GLU A 16 9.93 42.63 8.31
CA GLU A 16 10.43 41.57 7.44
C GLU A 16 11.11 40.44 8.24
N LYS A 17 11.89 40.80 9.26
CA LYS A 17 12.57 39.82 10.12
C LYS A 17 11.58 39.07 11.02
N GLU A 18 10.54 39.72 11.51
CA GLU A 18 9.46 39.08 12.28
C GLU A 18 8.68 38.09 11.42
N GLU A 19 8.37 38.42 10.16
CA GLU A 19 7.74 37.50 9.21
C GLU A 19 8.66 36.32 8.85
N GLU A 20 9.96 36.57 8.63
CA GLU A 20 10.95 35.53 8.38
C GLU A 20 11.08 34.57 9.57
N LEU A 21 11.08 35.12 10.79
CA LEU A 21 11.09 34.36 12.03
C LEU A 21 9.82 33.50 12.17
N LEU A 22 8.65 34.07 11.88
CA LEU A 22 7.38 33.35 11.94
C LEU A 22 7.36 32.16 10.99
N LYS A 23 7.85 32.34 9.76
CA LYS A 23 7.99 31.26 8.76
C LYS A 23 8.96 30.18 9.23
N LYS A 24 10.11 30.57 9.79
CA LYS A 24 11.09 29.59 10.33
C LYS A 24 10.51 28.80 11.49
N ASN A 25 9.79 29.46 12.40
CA ASN A 25 9.14 28.79 13.53
C ASN A 25 8.08 27.78 13.07
N THR A 26 7.26 28.11 12.06
CA THR A 26 6.32 27.12 11.49
C THR A 26 7.01 25.91 10.87
N VAL A 27 8.15 26.12 10.21
CA VAL A 27 8.92 25.01 9.65
C VAL A 27 9.51 24.12 10.75
N ILE A 28 9.97 24.72 11.85
CA ILE A 28 10.47 23.98 13.02
C ILE A 28 9.35 23.12 13.62
N GLU A 29 8.16 23.69 13.85
CA GLU A 29 7.00 22.94 14.37
C GLU A 29 6.62 21.76 13.46
N VAL A 30 6.64 21.96 12.14
CA VAL A 30 6.40 20.87 11.16
C VAL A 30 7.48 19.80 11.25
N LEU A 31 8.75 20.17 11.35
CA LEU A 31 9.88 19.22 11.43
C LEU A 31 9.87 18.45 12.77
N GLU A 32 9.46 19.09 13.86
CA GLU A 32 9.33 18.44 15.16
C GLU A 32 8.20 17.41 15.15
N ALA A 33 7.03 17.76 14.60
CA ALA A 33 5.93 16.81 14.40
C ALA A 33 6.32 15.64 13.47
N GLU A 34 7.07 15.92 12.39
CA GLU A 34 7.58 14.88 11.49
C GLU A 34 8.54 13.94 12.21
N LYS A 35 9.44 14.47 13.04
CA LYS A 35 10.37 13.69 13.84
C LYS A 35 9.64 12.77 14.83
N GLU A 36 8.60 13.25 15.49
CA GLU A 36 7.79 12.43 16.42
C GLU A 36 7.14 11.24 15.70
N VAL A 37 6.54 11.46 14.52
CA VAL A 37 5.92 10.39 13.73
C VAL A 37 6.97 9.35 13.31
N ILE A 38 8.13 9.79 12.83
CA ILE A 38 9.22 8.89 12.44
C ILE A 38 9.74 8.10 13.63
N GLN A 39 9.85 8.72 14.80
CA GLN A 39 10.29 8.03 16.02
C GLN A 39 9.30 6.94 16.45
N GLN A 40 8.01 7.23 16.38
CA GLN A 40 6.97 6.26 16.69
C GLN A 40 7.00 5.07 15.72
N GLU A 41 7.05 5.32 14.40
CA GLU A 41 7.14 4.25 13.39
C GLU A 41 8.41 3.41 13.56
N ASN A 42 9.55 4.03 13.86
CA ASN A 42 10.80 3.31 14.12
C ASN A 42 10.71 2.41 15.36
N GLN A 43 10.00 2.87 16.40
CA GLN A 43 9.79 2.06 17.60
C GLN A 43 8.89 0.85 17.30
N GLU A 44 7.77 1.05 16.60
CA GLU A 44 6.86 -0.02 16.18
C GLU A 44 7.58 -1.04 15.28
N ASN A 45 8.38 -0.57 14.33
CA ASN A 45 9.17 -1.46 13.46
C ASN A 45 10.21 -2.25 14.24
N LYS A 46 10.85 -1.64 15.25
CA LYS A 46 11.80 -2.34 16.13
C LYS A 46 11.12 -3.45 16.94
N GLU A 47 9.89 -3.23 17.40
CA GLU A 47 9.10 -4.25 18.11
C GLU A 47 8.70 -5.39 17.17
N LYS A 48 8.23 -5.08 15.95
CA LYS A 48 7.90 -6.09 14.93
C LYS A 48 9.11 -6.92 14.53
N ILE A 49 10.28 -6.30 14.35
CA ILE A 49 11.52 -7.02 14.05
C ILE A 49 11.85 -7.99 15.18
N LYS A 50 11.78 -7.55 16.43
CA LYS A 50 12.05 -8.40 17.60
C LYS A 50 11.09 -9.60 17.66
N GLU A 51 9.81 -9.37 17.39
CA GLU A 51 8.80 -10.44 17.35
C GLU A 51 9.07 -11.44 16.21
N LEU A 52 9.43 -10.95 15.03
CA LEU A 52 9.78 -11.81 13.88
C LEU A 52 11.06 -12.60 14.13
N GLU A 53 12.08 -11.99 14.75
CA GLU A 53 13.33 -12.66 15.14
C GLU A 53 13.08 -13.78 16.16
N GLU A 54 12.21 -13.55 17.14
CA GLU A 54 11.78 -14.56 18.12
C GLU A 54 11.04 -15.72 17.43
N LYS A 55 10.11 -15.41 16.51
CA LYS A 55 9.45 -16.41 15.67
C LYS A 55 10.45 -17.20 14.83
N LEU A 56 11.47 -16.57 14.27
CA LEU A 56 12.50 -17.23 13.46
C LEU A 56 13.36 -18.21 14.28
N GLN A 57 13.65 -17.91 15.55
CA GLN A 57 14.41 -18.81 16.43
C GLN A 57 13.65 -20.11 16.77
N THR A 58 12.33 -20.11 16.67
CA THR A 58 11.51 -21.31 16.92
C THR A 58 11.43 -22.26 15.71
N VAL A 59 11.81 -21.81 14.52
CA VAL A 59 11.84 -22.62 13.30
C VAL A 59 13.22 -23.26 13.16
N LYS A 60 13.31 -24.58 13.40
CA LYS A 60 14.56 -25.35 13.23
C LYS A 60 15.09 -25.21 11.79
N PRO A 61 16.42 -25.12 11.57
CA PRO A 61 16.98 -25.03 10.23
C PRO A 61 16.80 -26.36 9.50
N ALA A 62 16.04 -26.37 8.41
CA ALA A 62 16.17 -27.38 7.39
C ALA A 62 17.44 -27.06 6.58
N THR A 63 18.55 -27.69 6.94
CA THR A 63 19.77 -27.70 6.12
C THR A 63 19.49 -28.52 4.86
N SER A 64 19.03 -27.86 3.81
CA SER A 64 19.15 -28.36 2.44
C SER A 64 20.52 -27.93 1.91
N THR A 65 21.46 -28.87 1.91
CA THR A 65 22.75 -28.78 1.25
C THR A 65 22.54 -28.58 -0.25
N MET A 66 22.63 -27.34 -0.74
CA MET A 66 22.72 -27.07 -2.18
C MET A 66 24.20 -27.10 -2.58
N SER A 67 24.55 -28.12 -3.37
CA SER A 67 25.85 -28.29 -3.98
C SER A 67 26.03 -27.24 -5.08
N THR A 68 27.06 -26.40 -4.95
CA THR A 68 27.49 -25.46 -5.99
C THR A 68 28.28 -26.21 -7.06
N GLN A 69 27.69 -26.39 -8.24
CA GLN A 69 28.46 -26.51 -9.48
C GLN A 69 28.18 -25.29 -10.34
N ALA A 70 29.25 -24.52 -10.59
CA ALA A 70 29.28 -23.46 -11.57
C ALA A 70 29.44 -24.08 -12.96
N MET A 71 28.52 -23.78 -13.88
CA MET A 71 28.70 -23.97 -15.31
C MET A 71 28.14 -22.77 -16.07
N GLU A 72 28.89 -22.36 -17.10
CA GLU A 72 28.77 -21.11 -17.83
C GLU A 72 27.47 -20.95 -18.62
N LEU A 73 27.05 -19.68 -18.78
CA LEU A 73 25.88 -19.22 -19.51
C LEU A 73 25.92 -19.56 -21.01
N PRO A 74 24.74 -19.84 -21.57
CA PRO A 74 24.27 -19.19 -22.79
C PRO A 74 23.10 -18.23 -22.47
N ALA A 75 22.95 -17.20 -23.30
CA ALA A 75 22.08 -16.02 -23.11
C ALA A 75 20.67 -16.31 -22.54
N PRO A 76 20.16 -15.50 -21.58
CA PRO A 76 18.88 -15.78 -20.94
C PRO A 76 17.74 -15.30 -21.84
N VAL A 77 17.10 -16.23 -22.54
CA VAL A 77 15.65 -16.15 -22.71
C VAL A 77 15.12 -16.33 -21.29
N ILE A 78 14.60 -15.28 -20.67
CA ILE A 78 14.08 -15.38 -19.30
C ILE A 78 12.80 -16.23 -19.36
N ASP A 79 12.95 -17.54 -19.23
CA ASP A 79 11.83 -18.47 -19.07
C ASP A 79 11.31 -18.32 -17.64
N LEU A 80 10.49 -17.29 -17.43
CA LEU A 80 9.79 -17.05 -16.18
C LEU A 80 8.70 -18.11 -16.05
N SER A 81 8.62 -18.75 -14.88
CA SER A 81 7.44 -19.56 -14.52
C SER A 81 6.14 -18.74 -14.66
N GLU A 82 5.02 -19.38 -15.00
CA GLU A 82 3.70 -18.71 -15.10
C GLU A 82 3.38 -17.91 -13.83
N ASN A 83 3.64 -18.47 -12.65
CA ASN A 83 3.46 -17.79 -11.37
C ASN A 83 4.29 -16.50 -11.24
N ALA A 84 5.51 -16.49 -11.79
CA ALA A 84 6.36 -15.29 -11.80
C ALA A 84 5.83 -14.24 -12.79
N LYS A 85 5.21 -14.67 -13.91
CA LYS A 85 4.52 -13.76 -14.85
C LYS A 85 3.29 -13.14 -14.21
N ASP A 86 2.46 -13.92 -13.50
CA ASP A 86 1.25 -13.44 -12.81
C ASP A 86 1.60 -12.46 -11.69
N ALA A 87 2.61 -12.79 -10.88
CA ALA A 87 3.15 -11.90 -9.85
C ALA A 87 3.66 -10.59 -10.46
N LEU A 88 4.41 -10.68 -11.56
CA LEU A 88 4.94 -9.52 -12.27
C LEU A 88 3.81 -8.66 -12.86
N PHE A 89 2.79 -9.28 -13.45
CA PHE A 89 1.61 -8.60 -13.99
C PHE A 89 0.91 -7.80 -12.90
N THR A 90 0.65 -8.42 -11.75
CA THR A 90 0.00 -7.76 -10.60
C THR A 90 0.80 -6.55 -10.14
N LEU A 91 2.11 -6.70 -9.91
CA LEU A 91 2.96 -5.60 -9.46
C LEU A 91 3.12 -4.49 -10.51
N LEU A 92 3.18 -4.84 -11.79
CA LEU A 92 3.22 -3.86 -12.88
C LEU A 92 1.90 -3.09 -12.99
N ASN A 93 0.76 -3.75 -12.74
CA ASN A 93 -0.53 -3.09 -12.68
C ASN A 93 -0.55 -2.04 -11.56
N VAL A 94 -0.09 -2.41 -10.35
CA VAL A 94 0.09 -1.44 -9.23
C VAL A 94 0.94 -0.25 -9.64
N ARG A 95 2.11 -0.50 -10.27
CA ARG A 95 3.00 0.56 -10.74
C ARG A 95 2.31 1.47 -11.76
N ASN A 96 1.52 0.92 -12.67
CA ASN A 96 0.79 1.68 -13.67
C ASN A 96 -0.34 2.51 -13.04
N THR A 97 -1.06 1.95 -12.07
CA THR A 97 -2.06 2.68 -11.27
C THR A 97 -1.42 3.85 -10.54
N LEU A 98 -0.27 3.66 -9.89
CA LEU A 98 0.46 4.74 -9.21
C LEU A 98 0.88 5.86 -10.18
N LYS A 99 1.23 5.51 -11.41
CA LYS A 99 1.58 6.49 -12.45
C LYS A 99 0.37 7.24 -13.00
N THR A 100 -0.74 6.54 -13.22
CA THR A 100 -1.95 7.09 -13.86
C THR A 100 -2.77 7.93 -12.88
N GLU A 101 -2.98 7.45 -11.66
CA GLU A 101 -3.72 8.16 -10.63
C GLU A 101 -2.91 9.24 -9.93
N ASN A 102 -1.58 9.21 -10.04
CA ASN A 102 -0.63 10.17 -9.47
C ASN A 102 -1.00 10.61 -8.03
N PRO A 103 -0.82 9.73 -7.04
CA PRO A 103 -1.24 10.00 -5.67
C PRO A 103 -0.50 11.19 -5.04
N MET A 104 0.71 11.53 -5.53
CA MET A 104 1.51 12.68 -5.05
C MET A 104 0.87 14.01 -5.43
N GLN A 105 0.35 14.11 -6.66
CA GLN A 105 -0.36 15.31 -7.07
C GLN A 105 -1.70 15.44 -6.34
N LYS A 106 -2.45 14.34 -6.23
CA LYS A 106 -3.76 14.35 -5.56
C LYS A 106 -3.67 14.73 -4.08
N ILE A 107 -2.66 14.29 -3.32
CA ILE A 107 -2.51 14.71 -1.92
C ILE A 107 -2.28 16.22 -1.82
N GLN A 108 -1.48 16.79 -2.72
CA GLN A 108 -1.22 18.23 -2.77
C GLN A 108 -2.52 19.01 -3.03
N GLU A 109 -3.29 18.61 -4.03
CA GLU A 109 -4.58 19.24 -4.37
C GLU A 109 -5.57 19.21 -3.19
N VAL A 110 -5.61 18.11 -2.44
CA VAL A 110 -6.50 17.97 -1.27
C VAL A 110 -6.04 18.84 -0.10
N ALA A 111 -4.73 18.93 0.13
CA ALA A 111 -4.14 19.78 1.16
C ALA A 111 -4.29 21.27 0.84
N ASP A 112 -4.12 21.65 -0.43
CA ASP A 112 -4.33 23.01 -0.91
C ASP A 112 -5.79 23.43 -0.73
N ARG A 113 -6.73 22.55 -1.09
CA ARG A 113 -8.16 22.80 -0.86
C ARG A 113 -8.49 23.02 0.62
N LEU A 114 -7.86 22.28 1.54
CA LEU A 114 -8.04 22.49 2.97
C LEU A 114 -7.47 23.85 3.42
N SER A 115 -6.32 24.22 2.86
CA SER A 115 -5.62 25.47 3.18
C SER A 115 -6.33 26.71 2.62
N GLU A 116 -6.96 26.61 1.45
CA GLU A 116 -7.75 27.70 0.85
C GLU A 116 -9.03 28.00 1.63
N ASN A 117 -9.60 26.99 2.29
CA ASN A 117 -10.85 27.12 3.05
C ASN A 117 -10.62 27.45 4.54
N SER A 118 -9.37 27.52 4.99
CA SER A 118 -9.04 27.84 6.38
C SER A 118 -7.76 28.67 6.49
N CYS A 119 -7.88 29.88 7.05
CA CYS A 119 -6.73 30.72 7.39
C CYS A 119 -6.14 30.40 8.78
N ASP A 120 -6.61 29.34 9.44
CA ASP A 120 -6.09 28.93 10.74
C ASP A 120 -4.69 28.32 10.59
N LYS A 121 -3.74 28.84 11.37
CA LYS A 121 -2.33 28.45 11.33
C LYS A 121 -2.15 26.96 11.63
N GLN A 122 -2.94 26.42 12.56
CA GLN A 122 -2.89 25.00 12.92
C GLN A 122 -3.40 24.10 11.78
N THR A 123 -4.42 24.54 11.06
CA THR A 123 -4.95 23.85 9.88
C THR A 123 -3.91 23.84 8.75
N GLN A 124 -3.24 24.96 8.48
CA GLN A 124 -2.18 25.03 7.47
C GLN A 124 -1.01 24.11 7.80
N ILE A 125 -0.60 24.07 9.07
CA ILE A 125 0.42 23.13 9.56
C ILE A 125 -0.07 21.69 9.35
N THR A 126 -1.32 21.38 9.72
CA THR A 126 -1.90 20.04 9.57
C THR A 126 -1.94 19.60 8.11
N ALA A 127 -2.34 20.47 7.19
CA ALA A 127 -2.34 20.20 5.76
C ALA A 127 -0.93 19.95 5.22
N THR A 128 0.04 20.80 5.59
CA THR A 128 1.44 20.67 5.16
C THR A 128 2.10 19.39 5.70
N CYS A 129 1.85 19.06 6.97
CA CYS A 129 2.35 17.84 7.60
C CYS A 129 1.76 16.59 6.93
N GLU A 130 0.47 16.63 6.57
CA GLU A 130 -0.19 15.50 5.92
C GLU A 130 0.42 15.18 4.56
N VAL A 131 0.70 16.19 3.74
CA VAL A 131 1.36 16.01 2.43
C VAL A 131 2.68 15.26 2.62
N LYS A 132 3.57 15.78 3.47
CA LYS A 132 4.88 15.17 3.71
C LYS A 132 4.78 13.75 4.25
N LEU A 133 3.87 13.52 5.20
CA LEU A 133 3.65 12.20 5.79
C LEU A 133 3.17 11.20 4.73
N PHE A 134 2.19 11.59 3.93
CA PHE A 134 1.65 10.75 2.87
C PHE A 134 2.71 10.46 1.79
N GLU A 135 3.45 11.47 1.34
CA GLU A 135 4.54 11.32 0.36
C GLU A 135 5.60 10.33 0.85
N ARG A 136 6.00 10.42 2.13
CA ARG A 136 6.97 9.50 2.72
C ARG A 136 6.45 8.05 2.69
N LYS A 137 5.22 7.83 3.15
CA LYS A 137 4.59 6.49 3.18
C LYS A 137 4.35 5.94 1.78
N ALA A 138 3.91 6.78 0.85
CA ALA A 138 3.69 6.38 -0.53
C ALA A 138 4.99 6.05 -1.25
N ASN A 139 6.06 6.83 -1.03
CA ASN A 139 7.38 6.51 -1.58
C ASN A 139 7.90 5.18 -1.04
N PHE A 140 7.68 4.88 0.24
CA PHE A 140 8.00 3.57 0.80
C PHE A 140 7.24 2.45 0.09
N TYR A 141 5.93 2.60 -0.10
CA TYR A 141 5.10 1.65 -0.87
C TYR A 141 5.61 1.47 -2.32
N ILE A 142 5.85 2.57 -3.04
CA ILE A 142 6.36 2.56 -4.42
C ILE A 142 7.71 1.83 -4.49
N ASN A 143 8.60 2.07 -3.53
CA ASN A 143 9.91 1.42 -3.46
C ASN A 143 9.79 -0.07 -3.14
N ALA A 144 8.85 -0.46 -2.28
CA ALA A 144 8.56 -1.86 -2.01
C ALA A 144 8.08 -2.58 -3.29
N VAL A 145 7.10 -2.03 -4.01
CA VAL A 145 6.61 -2.59 -5.27
C VAL A 145 7.74 -2.70 -6.31
N ASN A 146 8.55 -1.65 -6.45
CA ASN A 146 9.65 -1.67 -7.41
C ASN A 146 10.74 -2.68 -7.06
N SER A 147 11.04 -2.86 -5.77
CA SER A 147 11.99 -3.86 -5.30
C SER A 147 11.49 -5.28 -5.58
N HIS A 148 10.21 -5.56 -5.33
CA HIS A 148 9.61 -6.86 -5.64
C HIS A 148 9.61 -7.15 -7.14
N ILE A 149 9.29 -6.16 -7.98
CA ILE A 149 9.37 -6.34 -9.45
C ILE A 149 10.79 -6.70 -9.89
N LYS A 150 11.80 -5.98 -9.38
CA LYS A 150 13.20 -6.30 -9.70
C LYS A 150 13.58 -7.70 -9.21
N TRP A 151 13.11 -8.09 -8.04
CA TRP A 151 13.39 -9.40 -7.46
C TRP A 151 12.76 -10.54 -8.29
N VAL A 152 11.49 -10.42 -8.67
CA VAL A 152 10.79 -11.40 -9.52
C VAL A 152 11.47 -11.54 -10.88
N LEU A 153 11.95 -10.44 -11.47
CA LEU A 153 12.69 -10.49 -12.75
C LEU A 153 14.02 -11.24 -12.66
N VAL A 154 14.61 -11.36 -11.47
CA VAL A 154 15.87 -12.08 -11.24
C VAL A 154 15.63 -13.54 -10.84
N GLN A 155 14.44 -13.88 -10.36
CA GLN A 155 14.05 -15.24 -9.98
C GLN A 155 13.28 -15.93 -11.11
N SER A 156 13.85 -16.97 -11.71
CA SER A 156 13.18 -17.73 -12.78
C SER A 156 12.01 -18.59 -12.28
N THR A 157 11.99 -18.92 -10.97
CA THR A 157 10.97 -19.79 -10.36
C THR A 157 10.44 -19.20 -9.06
N LEU A 158 9.12 -19.00 -8.96
CA LEU A 158 8.43 -18.55 -7.76
C LEU A 158 7.60 -19.69 -7.14
N PRO A 159 7.59 -19.84 -5.81
CA PRO A 159 6.64 -20.72 -5.13
C PRO A 159 5.20 -20.34 -5.45
N SER A 160 4.29 -21.33 -5.53
CA SER A 160 2.87 -21.09 -5.83
C SER A 160 2.13 -20.28 -4.77
N ASN A 161 2.67 -20.17 -3.57
CA ASN A 161 2.13 -19.42 -2.44
C ASN A 161 2.92 -18.13 -2.17
N TRP A 162 3.69 -17.65 -3.15
CA TRP A 162 4.48 -16.44 -2.98
C TRP A 162 3.55 -15.23 -2.87
N ASP A 163 3.65 -14.55 -1.74
CA ASP A 163 2.97 -13.28 -1.47
C ASP A 163 4.05 -12.19 -1.42
N PRO A 164 3.93 -11.10 -2.21
CA PRO A 164 4.84 -9.97 -2.15
C PRO A 164 4.83 -9.24 -0.79
N CYS A 165 3.89 -9.54 0.12
CA CYS A 165 3.82 -8.96 1.46
C CYS A 165 3.97 -7.43 1.42
N LEU A 166 3.22 -6.81 0.50
CA LEU A 166 3.30 -5.37 0.30
C LEU A 166 2.75 -4.65 1.54
N PRO A 167 3.37 -3.51 1.94
CA PRO A 167 2.79 -2.67 2.97
C PRO A 167 1.41 -2.16 2.51
N GLU A 168 0.53 -1.84 3.46
CA GLU A 168 -0.74 -1.21 3.14
C GLU A 168 -0.53 0.13 2.44
N PHE A 169 -1.39 0.44 1.47
CA PHE A 169 -1.33 1.73 0.80
C PHE A 169 -1.68 2.85 1.81
N PRO A 170 -1.01 4.01 1.76
CA PRO A 170 -1.15 5.02 2.81
C PRO A 170 -2.58 5.58 2.87
N ALA A 171 -3.10 5.71 4.09
CA ALA A 171 -4.33 6.45 4.39
C ALA A 171 -4.01 7.79 5.04
N TYR A 172 -5.00 8.70 5.05
CA TYR A 172 -4.88 9.98 5.72
C TYR A 172 -4.71 9.84 7.24
N SER A 173 -3.98 10.75 7.88
CA SER A 173 -3.92 10.82 9.35
C SER A 173 -5.28 11.21 9.94
N GLN A 174 -5.54 10.72 11.16
CA GLN A 174 -6.78 11.04 11.88
C GLN A 174 -6.94 12.55 12.12
N LYS A 175 -5.84 13.26 12.38
CA LYS A 175 -5.82 14.72 12.59
C LYS A 175 -6.28 15.44 11.31
N PHE A 176 -5.74 15.04 10.16
CA PHE A 176 -6.13 15.62 8.88
C PHE A 176 -7.58 15.33 8.53
N GLN A 177 -8.04 14.08 8.69
CA GLN A 177 -9.44 13.71 8.43
C GLN A 177 -10.41 14.52 9.30
N ALA A 178 -10.11 14.68 10.59
CA ALA A 178 -10.94 15.46 11.51
C ALA A 178 -10.98 16.95 11.13
N ALA A 179 -9.82 17.55 10.83
CA ALA A 179 -9.73 18.94 10.37
C ALA A 179 -10.51 19.15 9.07
N TYR A 180 -10.33 18.23 8.11
CA TYR A 180 -11.00 18.27 6.82
C TYR A 180 -12.52 18.21 6.97
N LYS A 181 -13.06 17.27 7.77
CA LYS A 181 -14.50 17.20 8.06
C LYS A 181 -15.02 18.44 8.78
N SER A 182 -14.25 19.00 9.70
CA SER A 182 -14.65 20.20 10.45
C SER A 182 -14.79 21.43 9.56
N ILE A 183 -13.89 21.60 8.58
CA ILE A 183 -13.84 22.79 7.72
C ILE A 183 -14.72 22.63 6.49
N LEU A 184 -14.59 21.50 5.80
CA LEU A 184 -15.25 21.24 4.50
C LEU A 184 -16.53 20.42 4.62
N LYS A 185 -16.93 20.01 5.84
CA LYS A 185 -18.18 19.27 6.15
C LYS A 185 -18.39 18.01 5.28
N SER A 186 -17.29 17.44 4.80
CA SER A 186 -17.26 16.30 3.89
C SER A 186 -16.03 15.45 4.20
N ASP A 187 -16.04 14.20 3.76
CA ASP A 187 -14.85 13.34 3.87
C ASP A 187 -13.81 13.73 2.82
N PRO A 188 -12.51 13.59 3.13
CA PRO A 188 -11.46 13.81 2.13
C PRO A 188 -11.60 12.77 1.01
N PRO A 189 -11.38 13.16 -0.26
CA PRO A 189 -11.49 12.26 -1.39
C PRO A 189 -10.39 11.19 -1.32
N LYS A 190 -10.64 10.02 -1.91
CA LYS A 190 -9.65 8.95 -1.95
C LYS A 190 -8.50 9.33 -2.89
N ILE A 191 -7.26 9.21 -2.40
CA ILE A 191 -6.07 9.56 -3.18
C ILE A 191 -5.81 8.54 -4.30
N CYS A 192 -5.94 7.25 -4.01
CA CYS A 192 -5.80 6.21 -5.02
C CYS A 192 -6.94 5.21 -4.87
N GLU A 193 -8.00 5.37 -5.66
CA GLU A 193 -9.21 4.58 -5.47
C GLU A 193 -8.96 3.10 -5.75
N THR A 194 -8.18 2.81 -6.79
CA THR A 194 -7.88 1.44 -7.22
C THR A 194 -7.03 0.68 -6.20
N LEU A 195 -6.12 1.35 -5.48
CA LEU A 195 -5.27 0.73 -4.45
C LEU A 195 -5.90 0.75 -3.03
N LEU A 196 -6.94 1.58 -2.82
CA LEU A 196 -7.69 1.67 -1.56
C LEU A 196 -8.96 0.82 -1.55
N LYS A 197 -9.48 0.41 -2.70
CA LYS A 197 -10.28 -0.82 -2.77
C LYS A 197 -9.33 -1.95 -2.32
N ALA A 198 -9.80 -2.81 -1.42
CA ALA A 198 -9.04 -3.86 -0.73
C ALA A 198 -8.10 -4.63 -1.69
N PRO A 199 -7.04 -5.29 -1.17
CA PRO A 199 -5.79 -5.58 -1.89
C PRO A 199 -6.06 -6.25 -3.24
N LEU A 200 -5.14 -6.11 -4.19
CA LEU A 200 -5.17 -6.74 -5.53
C LEU A 200 -5.36 -8.27 -5.47
N GLU A 201 -6.54 -8.68 -5.07
CA GLU A 201 -7.03 -10.03 -4.77
C GLU A 201 -8.32 -10.31 -5.55
N GLU A 202 -8.66 -9.40 -6.46
CA GLU A 202 -9.41 -9.69 -7.65
C GLU A 202 -8.42 -9.67 -8.81
N LEU A 203 -7.54 -10.68 -8.85
CA LEU A 203 -7.47 -11.38 -10.12
C LEU A 203 -8.91 -11.85 -10.34
N GLU A 204 -9.63 -11.11 -11.17
CA GLU A 204 -10.85 -11.60 -11.78
C GLU A 204 -10.45 -12.90 -12.46
N ASP A 205 -10.56 -14.00 -11.73
CA ASP A 205 -10.64 -15.30 -12.35
C ASP A 205 -11.96 -15.26 -13.10
N THR A 206 -11.90 -14.75 -14.31
CA THR A 206 -13.05 -14.74 -15.20
C THR A 206 -13.32 -16.15 -15.67
N GLU A 207 -12.40 -17.11 -15.53
CA GLU A 207 -12.60 -18.48 -16.01
C GLU A 207 -12.79 -19.48 -14.86
N CYS A 208 -13.85 -20.30 -14.95
CA CYS A 208 -14.05 -21.41 -14.04
C CYS A 208 -13.23 -22.64 -14.49
N VAL A 209 -12.16 -22.97 -13.75
CA VAL A 209 -11.24 -24.09 -14.07
C VAL A 209 -11.92 -25.49 -14.13
N ILE A 210 -13.15 -25.62 -13.63
CA ILE A 210 -13.90 -26.89 -13.70
C ILE A 210 -14.56 -27.09 -15.06
N CYS A 211 -15.11 -26.03 -15.66
CA CYS A 211 -15.80 -26.09 -16.96
C CYS A 211 -15.04 -25.39 -18.10
N SER A 212 -13.98 -24.64 -17.78
CA SER A 212 -13.22 -23.80 -18.72
C SER A 212 -14.07 -22.74 -19.41
N ASP A 213 -15.18 -22.32 -18.79
CA ASP A 213 -16.04 -21.25 -19.28
C ASP A 213 -15.86 -19.99 -18.43
N ASP A 214 -16.10 -18.84 -19.06
CA ASP A 214 -16.04 -17.55 -18.39
C ASP A 214 -17.26 -17.32 -17.46
N MET A 215 -17.00 -16.84 -16.25
CA MET A 215 -17.91 -16.30 -15.26
C MET A 215 -18.15 -14.82 -15.58
N GLU A 216 -19.29 -14.52 -16.20
CA GLU A 216 -19.69 -13.16 -16.57
C GLU A 216 -19.96 -12.23 -15.37
N SER A 217 -20.14 -12.80 -14.16
CA SER A 217 -20.34 -12.04 -12.92
C SER A 217 -19.89 -12.82 -11.69
N PHE A 218 -19.75 -12.14 -10.55
CA PHE A 218 -19.47 -12.77 -9.26
C PHE A 218 -20.70 -13.42 -8.60
N GLU A 219 -21.90 -13.18 -9.14
CA GLU A 219 -23.15 -13.74 -8.62
C GLU A 219 -23.25 -15.22 -9.03
N GLY A 220 -23.49 -16.11 -8.06
CA GLY A 220 -23.47 -17.56 -8.29
C GLY A 220 -22.07 -18.18 -8.43
N THR A 221 -21.07 -17.56 -7.80
CA THR A 221 -19.69 -18.07 -7.75
C THR A 221 -19.21 -18.30 -6.31
N LEU A 222 -18.45 -19.36 -6.10
CA LEU A 222 -17.82 -19.69 -4.83
C LEU A 222 -16.31 -19.41 -4.91
N LYS A 223 -15.80 -18.64 -3.94
CA LYS A 223 -14.38 -18.28 -3.84
C LYS A 223 -13.67 -19.17 -2.82
N CYS A 224 -12.49 -19.68 -3.18
CA CYS A 224 -11.62 -20.37 -2.22
C CYS A 224 -10.95 -19.36 -1.28
N GLU A 225 -11.06 -19.53 0.04
CA GLU A 225 -10.44 -18.59 0.98
C GLU A 225 -8.91 -18.62 1.01
N LYS A 226 -8.28 -19.74 0.60
CA LYS A 226 -6.81 -19.86 0.61
C LYS A 226 -6.15 -19.39 -0.67
N CYS A 227 -6.58 -19.89 -1.82
CA CYS A 227 -5.97 -19.55 -3.10
C CYS A 227 -6.78 -18.53 -3.91
N LYS A 228 -7.87 -18.01 -3.33
CA LYS A 228 -8.71 -16.93 -3.86
C LYS A 228 -9.36 -17.23 -5.23
N ARG A 229 -9.29 -18.47 -5.71
CA ARG A 229 -9.86 -18.91 -7.00
C ARG A 229 -11.39 -19.00 -6.95
N ARG A 230 -12.07 -18.58 -8.02
CA ARG A 230 -13.53 -18.65 -8.16
C ARG A 230 -14.00 -19.80 -9.05
N TYR A 231 -15.19 -20.29 -8.77
CA TYR A 231 -15.87 -21.34 -9.53
C TYR A 231 -17.36 -21.04 -9.61
N HIS A 232 -18.04 -21.43 -10.69
CA HIS A 232 -19.49 -21.47 -10.70
C HIS A 232 -20.01 -22.36 -9.56
N ASP A 233 -21.05 -21.92 -8.86
CA ASP A 233 -21.66 -22.68 -7.76
C ASP A 233 -22.08 -24.09 -8.21
N GLY A 234 -22.64 -24.22 -9.42
CA GLY A 234 -23.00 -25.51 -9.98
C GLY A 234 -21.80 -26.44 -10.18
N CYS A 235 -20.68 -25.89 -10.63
CA CYS A 235 -19.45 -26.64 -10.88
C CYS A 235 -18.81 -27.11 -9.58
N ILE A 236 -18.68 -26.21 -8.59
CA ILE A 236 -18.02 -26.53 -7.33
C ILE A 236 -18.88 -27.40 -6.42
N LYS A 237 -20.20 -27.22 -6.40
CA LYS A 237 -21.13 -28.13 -5.70
C LYS A 237 -21.06 -29.55 -6.27
N ASN A 238 -20.91 -29.69 -7.58
CA ASN A 238 -20.68 -31.01 -8.20
C ASN A 238 -19.32 -31.60 -7.81
N TRP A 239 -18.28 -30.78 -7.72
CA TRP A 239 -16.96 -31.21 -7.26
C TRP A 239 -16.99 -31.69 -5.80
N PHE A 240 -17.70 -31.00 -4.91
CA PHE A 240 -17.85 -31.37 -3.50
C PHE A 240 -18.55 -32.70 -3.25
N LYS A 241 -19.32 -33.22 -4.22
CA LYS A 241 -19.85 -34.59 -4.16
C LYS A 241 -18.75 -35.66 -4.22
N VAL A 242 -17.59 -35.31 -4.77
CA VAL A 242 -16.44 -36.23 -4.93
C VAL A 242 -15.33 -35.89 -3.93
N LYS A 243 -14.96 -34.60 -3.82
CA LYS A 243 -13.91 -34.11 -2.91
C LYS A 243 -14.28 -32.74 -2.34
N ARG A 244 -14.27 -32.60 -1.01
CA ARG A 244 -14.51 -31.32 -0.30
C ARG A 244 -13.26 -30.43 -0.22
N THR A 245 -12.53 -30.34 -1.33
CA THR A 245 -11.28 -29.58 -1.41
C THR A 245 -11.28 -28.70 -2.64
N CYS A 246 -10.54 -27.60 -2.61
CA CYS A 246 -10.32 -26.73 -3.76
C CYS A 246 -9.67 -27.51 -4.92
N PRO A 247 -10.22 -27.45 -6.15
CA PRO A 247 -9.60 -28.05 -7.33
C PRO A 247 -8.17 -27.57 -7.62
N MET A 248 -7.83 -26.33 -7.21
CA MET A 248 -6.53 -25.72 -7.49
C MET A 248 -5.50 -25.96 -6.39
N CYS A 249 -5.85 -25.70 -5.13
CA CYS A 249 -4.89 -25.77 -4.02
C CYS A 249 -5.04 -27.01 -3.13
N ASN A 250 -6.03 -27.87 -3.39
CA ASN A 250 -6.38 -29.04 -2.57
C ASN A 250 -6.70 -28.75 -1.10
N GLU A 251 -6.84 -27.48 -0.71
CA GLU A 251 -7.24 -27.14 0.65
C GLU A 251 -8.71 -27.43 0.87
N SER A 252 -9.07 -27.80 2.09
CA SER A 252 -10.46 -27.95 2.53
C SER A 252 -11.30 -26.70 2.23
N MET A 253 -12.45 -26.91 1.58
CA MET A 253 -13.44 -25.85 1.36
C MET A 253 -14.77 -26.29 1.96
N LEU A 254 -15.39 -25.38 2.71
CA LEU A 254 -16.68 -25.59 3.34
C LEU A 254 -17.75 -24.95 2.47
N ASP A 255 -18.83 -25.68 2.24
CA ASP A 255 -20.05 -25.14 1.63
C ASP A 255 -20.86 -24.43 2.73
N GLU A 256 -21.05 -23.12 2.60
CA GLU A 256 -21.82 -22.32 3.57
C GLU A 256 -23.31 -22.71 3.59
N GLU A 257 -23.83 -23.37 2.55
CA GLU A 257 -25.21 -23.87 2.53
C GLU A 257 -25.41 -25.15 3.38
N GLU A 258 -24.38 -26.00 3.52
CA GLU A 258 -24.46 -27.20 4.36
C GLU A 258 -24.07 -26.94 5.82
N PHE A 259 -23.30 -25.89 6.10
CA PHE A 259 -22.82 -25.55 7.44
C PHE A 259 -22.90 -24.04 7.69
N PRO A 260 -24.10 -23.50 8.00
CA PRO A 260 -24.23 -22.09 8.36
C PRO A 260 -23.38 -21.78 9.60
N GLN A 261 -22.72 -20.62 9.58
CA GLN A 261 -21.93 -20.16 10.71
C GLN A 261 -22.82 -20.04 11.95
N LEU A 262 -22.40 -20.68 13.04
CA LEU A 262 -23.09 -20.59 14.32
C LEU A 262 -22.91 -19.17 14.86
N SER A 263 -23.95 -18.35 14.71
CA SER A 263 -24.10 -17.02 15.32
C SER A 263 -24.14 -17.10 16.84
#